data_AF-A0A1C6UX71-F1
#
_entry.id   AF-A0A1C6UX71-F1
#
_cell.length_a   1.000
_cell.length_b   1.000
_cell.length_c   1.000
_cell.angle_alpha   90.00
_cell.angle_beta   90.00
_cell.angle_gamma   90.00
#
_symmetry.space_group_name_H-M   'P 1'
#
loop_
_entity.id
_entity.type
_entity.pdbx_description
1 polymer ?
#
loop_
_entity_poly.entity_id
_entity_poly.type
_entity_poly.pdbx_seq_one_letter_code
_entity_poly.pdbx_strand_id
1 'polypeptide(L)'
;MRCDQLTGEGTWPGGGSGSHRWRRRCRAWCLAGETSAKGWWHAYGGAVPDWFDLYAALEATAGRLREYQPALVPALLQTREYAAVACQHRPDGERDRLVEARLGRQGLLRRRLPAPPRFEAVLAEEVLLRPVGGPAAMAGQLRHLLAVSRQPTVSIRVLPLAAGPHAGTVAGGFVLLGFPPGNRVEPAPPVIYREALTGALYLDRPGEVAAYERIWASLDALALDEAQSARLITTILEDVHHGAGEGEPEPTGTRIPSHALPSRVDSTAPNP
;
A
#
# COMPACT_ATOMS: atom_id res chain seq x y z
N MET A 1 25.34 13.81 16.70
CA MET A 1 25.73 14.27 15.35
C MET A 1 24.52 14.89 14.67
N ARG A 2 24.63 16.09 14.09
CA ARG A 2 23.54 16.73 13.33
C ARG A 2 23.36 15.99 11.99
N CYS A 3 22.11 15.71 11.61
CA CYS A 3 21.79 14.97 10.36
C CYS A 3 22.25 15.77 9.10
N ASP A 4 22.58 17.06 9.24
CA ASP A 4 23.14 17.92 8.16
C ASP A 4 24.60 17.61 7.77
N GLN A 5 25.34 16.83 8.56
CA GLN A 5 26.76 16.52 8.30
C GLN A 5 27.03 15.14 7.70
N LEU A 6 25.99 14.35 7.38
CA LEU A 6 26.11 13.05 6.70
C LEU A 6 26.03 13.15 5.17
N THR A 7 26.45 14.29 4.60
CA THR A 7 26.67 14.46 3.15
C THR A 7 28.04 13.93 2.69
N GLY A 8 28.80 13.28 3.57
CA GLY A 8 30.10 12.66 3.26
C GLY A 8 30.00 11.24 2.71
N GLU A 9 30.92 10.90 1.82
CA GLU A 9 31.06 9.58 1.20
C GLU A 9 31.49 8.52 2.23
N GLY A 10 30.63 7.52 2.45
CA GLY A 10 30.96 6.34 3.24
C GLY A 10 30.19 5.13 2.74
N THR A 11 30.92 4.05 2.44
CA THR A 11 30.40 2.73 2.09
C THR A 11 30.22 1.88 3.35
N TRP A 12 29.06 1.24 3.50
CA TRP A 12 28.86 0.18 4.48
C TRP A 12 29.54 -1.11 3.96
N PRO A 13 30.28 -1.86 4.78
CA PRO A 13 30.93 -3.09 4.34
C PRO A 13 29.90 -4.22 4.33
N GLY A 14 29.23 -4.41 3.19
CA GLY A 14 28.21 -5.44 3.04
C GLY A 14 27.56 -5.45 1.66
N GLY A 15 28.32 -5.90 0.66
CA GLY A 15 27.91 -6.59 -0.57
C GLY A 15 26.68 -6.11 -1.36
N GLY A 16 26.90 -5.63 -2.59
CA GLY A 16 25.88 -5.54 -3.64
C GLY A 16 26.04 -4.34 -4.56
N SER A 17 27.00 -4.40 -5.49
CA SER A 17 27.30 -3.35 -6.48
C SER A 17 26.17 -3.19 -7.50
N GLY A 18 25.15 -2.40 -7.15
CA GLY A 18 24.06 -2.07 -8.09
C GLY A 18 23.02 -1.06 -7.59
N SER A 19 23.00 -0.75 -6.29
CA SER A 19 21.91 -0.02 -5.65
C SER A 19 22.19 1.46 -5.35
N HIS A 20 23.26 2.04 -5.92
CA HIS A 20 23.88 3.26 -5.39
C HIS A 20 23.24 4.61 -5.78
N ARG A 21 22.19 4.67 -6.61
CA ARG A 21 21.65 5.97 -7.06
C ARG A 21 20.46 6.52 -6.23
N TRP A 22 19.75 5.67 -5.49
CA TRP A 22 18.48 6.07 -4.81
C TRP A 22 18.64 6.40 -3.31
N ARG A 23 19.83 6.12 -2.74
CA ARG A 23 20.05 6.03 -1.29
C ARG A 23 20.32 7.36 -0.54
N ARG A 24 20.36 8.52 -1.20
CA ARG A 24 21.00 9.75 -0.64
C ARG A 24 20.13 10.99 -0.39
N ARG A 25 18.78 10.92 -0.36
CA ARG A 25 17.96 12.17 -0.24
C ARG A 25 16.84 12.22 0.80
N CYS A 26 16.67 11.20 1.65
CA CYS A 26 15.69 11.24 2.73
C CYS A 26 16.35 11.65 4.05
N ARG A 27 16.11 12.88 4.51
CA ARG A 27 16.54 13.45 5.79
C ARG A 27 15.97 12.69 7.00
N ALA A 28 14.84 12.01 6.85
CA ALA A 28 14.30 11.12 7.89
C ALA A 28 15.07 9.79 8.02
N TRP A 29 16.06 9.51 7.16
CA TRP A 29 16.88 8.29 7.22
C TRP A 29 17.51 8.06 8.60
N CYS A 30 17.91 9.12 9.30
CA CYS A 30 18.44 9.04 10.66
C CYS A 30 17.47 8.32 11.63
N LEU A 31 16.14 8.32 11.41
CA LEU A 31 15.18 7.55 12.22
C LEU A 31 15.23 6.04 11.93
N ALA A 32 15.40 5.67 10.66
CA ALA A 32 15.45 4.26 10.24
C ALA A 32 16.69 3.55 10.80
N GLY A 33 17.80 4.28 10.98
CA GLY A 33 19.02 3.73 11.58
C GLY A 33 18.94 3.47 13.09
N GLU A 34 18.12 4.22 13.82
CA GLU A 34 17.97 4.08 15.29
C GLU A 34 17.09 2.88 15.68
N THR A 35 16.24 2.39 14.78
CA THR A 35 15.33 1.25 15.01
C THR A 35 15.89 -0.09 14.56
N SER A 36 17.22 -0.20 14.38
CA SER A 36 17.94 -1.39 13.91
C SER A 36 17.98 -2.56 14.92
N ALA A 37 16.86 -2.84 15.60
CA ALA A 37 16.54 -4.20 15.99
C ALA A 37 16.30 -4.97 14.69
N LYS A 38 17.34 -5.68 14.21
CA LYS A 38 17.35 -6.62 13.06
C LYS A 38 15.95 -6.81 12.49
N GLY A 39 15.65 -6.12 11.39
CA GLY A 39 14.31 -6.03 10.81
C GLY A 39 13.62 -7.38 10.85
N TRP A 40 12.54 -7.48 11.62
CA TRP A 40 11.83 -8.74 11.85
C TRP A 40 11.40 -9.41 10.52
N TRP A 41 11.32 -8.62 9.44
CA TRP A 41 11.03 -9.07 8.09
C TRP A 41 12.20 -9.75 7.36
N HIS A 42 13.46 -9.62 7.81
CA HIS A 42 14.58 -10.38 7.26
C HIS A 42 14.41 -11.89 7.48
N ALA A 43 13.56 -12.30 8.43
CA ALA A 43 13.14 -13.70 8.59
C ALA A 43 12.44 -14.27 7.34
N TYR A 44 11.93 -13.41 6.44
CA TYR A 44 11.26 -13.81 5.20
C TYR A 44 12.19 -13.86 3.97
N GLY A 45 13.50 -13.62 4.13
CA GLY A 45 14.51 -13.73 3.07
C GLY A 45 14.29 -12.76 1.89
N GLY A 46 14.79 -13.11 0.70
CA GLY A 46 14.72 -12.28 -0.52
C GLY A 46 13.32 -12.09 -1.14
N ALA A 47 12.25 -12.53 -0.46
CA ALA A 47 10.87 -12.28 -0.89
C ALA A 47 10.45 -10.81 -0.68
N VAL A 48 11.10 -10.12 0.27
CA VAL A 48 10.94 -8.68 0.49
C VAL A 48 12.08 -7.97 -0.22
N PRO A 49 11.81 -7.03 -1.14
CA PRO A 49 12.87 -6.32 -1.84
C PRO A 49 13.73 -5.47 -0.90
N ASP A 50 15.04 -5.37 -1.15
CA ASP A 50 15.99 -4.60 -0.33
C ASP A 50 15.61 -3.11 -0.17
N TRP A 51 14.87 -2.54 -1.12
CA TRP A 51 14.40 -1.16 -1.03
C TRP A 51 13.31 -0.98 0.04
N PHE A 52 12.65 -2.06 0.47
CA PHE A 52 11.57 -2.02 1.45
C PHE A 52 12.09 -1.84 2.89
N ASP A 53 13.36 -2.18 3.17
CA ASP A 53 13.97 -2.06 4.50
C ASP A 53 13.82 -0.66 5.09
N LEU A 54 14.06 0.37 4.27
CA LEU A 54 13.89 1.76 4.69
C LEU A 54 12.43 2.04 5.06
N TYR A 55 11.48 1.60 4.23
CA TYR A 55 10.07 1.84 4.51
C TYR A 55 9.64 1.14 5.80
N ALA A 56 10.01 -0.13 6.00
CA ALA A 56 9.66 -0.89 7.20
C ALA A 56 10.19 -0.22 8.49
N ALA A 57 11.41 0.31 8.45
CA ALA A 57 12.00 1.04 9.57
C ALA A 57 11.28 2.38 9.84
N LEU A 58 10.91 3.12 8.79
CA LEU A 58 10.13 4.35 8.93
C LEU A 58 8.70 4.07 9.44
N GLU A 59 8.03 3.05 8.89
CA GLU A 59 6.70 2.59 9.30
C GLU A 59 6.69 2.18 10.79
N ALA A 60 7.73 1.49 11.25
CA ALA A 60 7.88 1.14 12.66
C ALA A 60 8.08 2.37 13.57
N THR A 61 8.64 3.46 13.06
CA THR A 61 8.94 4.68 13.84
C THR A 61 7.82 5.71 13.78
N ALA A 62 6.94 5.60 12.78
CA ALA A 62 5.84 6.54 12.58
C ALA A 62 4.90 6.56 13.80
N GLY A 63 4.48 7.76 14.19
CA GLY A 63 3.40 7.98 15.16
C GLY A 63 2.06 8.23 14.48
N ARG A 64 2.09 8.59 13.19
CA ARG A 64 0.93 8.78 12.34
C ARG A 64 1.20 8.24 10.95
N LEU A 65 0.25 7.50 10.41
CA LEU A 65 0.28 6.91 9.08
C LEU A 65 -1.01 7.28 8.38
N ARG A 66 -0.89 7.97 7.25
CA ARG A 66 -2.01 8.32 6.38
C ARG A 66 -1.82 7.65 5.05
N GLU A 67 -2.74 6.78 4.67
CA GLU A 67 -2.60 5.96 3.47
C GLU A 67 -3.81 6.13 2.56
N TYR A 68 -3.55 6.46 1.30
CA TYR A 68 -4.55 6.44 0.23
C TYR A 68 -4.21 5.29 -0.71
N GLN A 69 -5.16 4.38 -0.92
CA GLN A 69 -5.01 3.27 -1.86
C GLN A 69 -6.17 3.25 -2.87
N PRO A 70 -5.88 3.45 -4.17
CA PRO A 70 -6.90 3.47 -5.22
C PRO A 70 -7.26 2.08 -5.77
N ALA A 71 -6.47 1.04 -5.47
CA ALA A 71 -6.52 -0.21 -6.23
C ALA A 71 -6.68 -1.48 -5.40
N LEU A 72 -6.16 -1.51 -4.18
CA LEU A 72 -6.21 -2.67 -3.28
C LEU A 72 -6.34 -2.19 -1.84
N VAL A 73 -6.87 -3.04 -0.97
CA VAL A 73 -6.89 -2.76 0.47
C VAL A 73 -5.45 -2.59 0.97
N PRO A 74 -5.12 -1.56 1.80
CA PRO A 74 -3.81 -1.40 2.43
C PRO A 74 -3.31 -2.68 3.09
N ALA A 75 -2.02 -3.00 2.93
CA ALA A 75 -1.45 -4.25 3.47
C ALA A 75 -1.66 -4.41 4.99
N LEU A 76 -1.69 -3.30 5.74
CA LEU A 76 -1.97 -3.26 7.17
C LEU A 76 -3.41 -3.69 7.55
N LEU A 77 -4.31 -3.78 6.56
CA LEU A 77 -5.72 -4.09 6.71
C LEU A 77 -6.14 -5.36 5.96
N GLN A 78 -5.21 -6.12 5.35
CA GLN A 78 -5.54 -7.28 4.53
C GLN A 78 -5.79 -8.55 5.37
N THR A 79 -6.76 -9.38 4.99
CA THR A 79 -6.81 -10.77 5.48
C THR A 79 -5.79 -11.63 4.75
N ARG A 80 -5.51 -12.83 5.28
CA ARG A 80 -4.59 -13.78 4.64
C ARG A 80 -5.05 -14.15 3.23
N GLU A 81 -6.35 -14.43 3.08
CA GLU A 81 -6.98 -14.85 1.83
C GLU A 81 -6.88 -13.73 0.78
N TYR A 82 -7.13 -12.48 1.20
CA TYR A 82 -6.98 -11.31 0.32
C TYR A 82 -5.51 -11.08 -0.06
N ALA A 83 -4.60 -11.14 0.92
CA ALA A 83 -3.17 -10.93 0.70
C ALA A 83 -2.56 -11.98 -0.25
N ALA A 84 -2.99 -13.24 -0.15
CA ALA A 84 -2.55 -14.31 -1.05
C ALA A 84 -2.85 -13.99 -2.52
N VAL A 85 -4.07 -13.51 -2.80
CA VAL A 85 -4.48 -13.12 -4.16
C VAL A 85 -3.80 -11.84 -4.61
N ALA A 86 -3.67 -10.84 -3.74
CA ALA A 86 -2.91 -9.62 -4.04
C ALA A 86 -1.45 -9.91 -4.42
N CYS A 87 -0.88 -11.00 -3.88
CA CYS A 87 0.49 -11.44 -4.16
C CYS A 87 0.59 -12.52 -5.26
N GLN A 88 -0.50 -12.85 -5.97
CA GLN A 88 -0.51 -13.95 -6.95
C GLN A 88 0.47 -13.79 -8.13
N HIS A 89 0.93 -12.56 -8.38
CA HIS A 89 1.94 -12.28 -9.41
C HIS A 89 3.34 -12.77 -9.03
N ARG A 90 3.55 -13.26 -7.79
CA ARG A 90 4.82 -13.80 -7.31
C ARG A 90 4.85 -15.33 -7.42
N PRO A 91 6.04 -15.94 -7.65
CA PRO A 91 6.21 -17.38 -7.58
C PRO A 91 5.73 -17.94 -6.22
N ASP A 92 5.17 -19.15 -6.20
CA ASP A 92 4.51 -19.71 -5.00
C ASP A 92 5.39 -19.69 -3.73
N GLY A 93 6.68 -20.04 -3.84
CA GLY A 93 7.61 -20.03 -2.71
C GLY A 93 7.97 -18.64 -2.15
N GLU A 94 7.84 -17.60 -2.97
CA GLU A 94 7.99 -16.20 -2.54
C GLU A 94 6.66 -15.60 -2.06
N ARG A 95 5.55 -16.01 -2.67
CA ARG A 95 4.20 -15.53 -2.35
C ARG A 95 3.88 -15.75 -0.89
N ASP A 96 4.04 -16.97 -0.38
CA ASP A 96 3.63 -17.30 0.99
C ASP A 96 4.46 -16.51 2.01
N ARG A 97 5.77 -16.35 1.76
CA ARG A 97 6.65 -15.53 2.59
C ARG A 97 6.27 -14.05 2.56
N LEU A 98 5.88 -13.54 1.39
CA LEU A 98 5.41 -12.16 1.25
C LEU A 98 4.07 -11.94 1.97
N VAL A 99 3.18 -12.93 1.93
CA VAL A 99 1.92 -12.92 2.69
C VAL A 99 2.21 -12.91 4.19
N GLU A 100 3.10 -13.76 4.69
CA GLU A 100 3.51 -13.73 6.10
C GLU A 100 4.11 -12.38 6.49
N ALA A 101 4.97 -11.80 5.64
CA ALA A 101 5.54 -10.48 5.88
C ALA A 101 4.44 -9.40 5.96
N ARG A 102 3.45 -9.42 5.07
CA ARG A 102 2.30 -8.49 5.10
C ARG A 102 1.48 -8.65 6.38
N LEU A 103 1.17 -9.88 6.78
CA LEU A 103 0.37 -10.15 7.98
C LEU A 103 1.14 -9.81 9.26
N GLY A 104 2.45 -10.10 9.31
CA GLY A 104 3.32 -9.71 10.42
C GLY A 104 3.37 -8.19 10.64
N ARG A 105 3.31 -7.40 9.55
CA ARG A 105 3.31 -5.93 9.61
C ARG A 105 2.11 -5.39 10.38
N GLN A 106 0.98 -6.09 10.37
CA GLN A 106 -0.24 -5.67 11.06
C GLN A 106 -0.10 -5.64 12.58
N GLY A 107 0.90 -6.34 13.13
CA GLY A 107 1.29 -6.22 14.52
C GLY A 107 1.58 -4.77 14.94
N LEU A 108 1.96 -3.91 14.00
CA LEU A 108 2.16 -2.47 14.22
C LEU A 108 0.93 -1.77 14.79
N LEU A 109 -0.28 -2.13 14.35
CA LEU A 109 -1.52 -1.49 14.80
C LEU A 109 -1.93 -1.96 16.22
N ARG A 110 -1.37 -3.09 16.68
CA ARG A 110 -1.75 -3.75 17.94
C ARG A 110 -0.65 -3.73 18.99
N ARG A 111 0.55 -3.24 18.65
CA ARG A 111 1.70 -3.22 19.56
C ARG A 111 1.40 -2.36 20.80
N ARG A 112 2.02 -2.73 21.94
CA ARG A 112 1.92 -1.95 23.19
C ARG A 112 3.01 -0.89 23.31
N LEU A 113 4.23 -1.21 22.88
CA LEU A 113 5.37 -0.31 22.97
C LEU A 113 6.25 -0.39 21.70
N PRO A 114 6.65 0.76 21.11
CA PRO A 114 6.07 2.09 21.35
C PRO A 114 4.57 2.09 21.02
N ALA A 115 3.84 3.15 21.40
CA ALA A 115 2.39 3.22 21.15
C ALA A 115 2.07 2.92 19.65
N PRO A 116 0.93 2.27 19.36
CA PRO A 116 0.53 2.03 17.99
C PRO A 116 0.31 3.38 17.27
N PRO A 117 0.68 3.49 15.99
CA PRO A 117 0.47 4.73 15.25
C PRO A 117 -1.02 5.02 15.08
N ARG A 118 -1.38 6.31 14.97
CA ARG A 118 -2.67 6.69 14.40
C ARG A 118 -2.64 6.35 12.92
N PHE A 119 -3.44 5.39 12.50
CA PHE A 119 -3.54 4.94 11.11
C PHE A 119 -4.85 5.42 10.50
N GLU A 120 -4.74 6.20 9.44
CA GLU A 120 -5.87 6.76 8.70
C GLU A 120 -5.80 6.25 7.26
N ALA A 121 -6.77 5.44 6.87
CA ALA A 121 -6.89 4.91 5.53
C ALA A 121 -8.06 5.58 4.80
N VAL A 122 -7.79 6.11 3.61
CA VAL A 122 -8.82 6.48 2.63
C VAL A 122 -8.80 5.46 1.51
N LEU A 123 -9.88 4.69 1.39
CA LEU A 123 -10.06 3.67 0.36
C LEU A 123 -10.93 4.24 -0.75
N ALA A 124 -10.52 4.08 -2.00
CA ALA A 124 -11.45 4.32 -3.10
C ALA A 124 -12.54 3.23 -3.10
N GLU A 125 -13.81 3.59 -3.35
CA GLU A 125 -14.93 2.64 -3.34
C GLU A 125 -14.69 1.44 -4.29
N GLU A 126 -14.00 1.65 -5.40
CA GLU A 126 -13.58 0.62 -6.34
C GLU A 126 -12.79 -0.52 -5.67
N VAL A 127 -12.04 -0.22 -4.59
CA VAL A 127 -11.27 -1.22 -3.84
C VAL A 127 -12.20 -2.24 -3.16
N LEU A 128 -13.40 -1.81 -2.75
CA LEU A 128 -14.39 -2.64 -2.09
C LEU A 128 -15.21 -3.45 -3.09
N LEU A 129 -15.35 -2.94 -4.31
CA LEU A 129 -16.11 -3.57 -5.40
C LEU A 129 -15.27 -4.53 -6.25
N ARG A 130 -13.94 -4.39 -6.25
CA ARG A 130 -13.04 -5.24 -7.03
C ARG A 130 -13.03 -6.67 -6.48
N PRO A 131 -13.36 -7.68 -7.29
CA PRO A 131 -13.29 -9.07 -6.84
C PRO A 131 -11.84 -9.50 -6.60
N VAL A 132 -11.50 -9.84 -5.35
CA VAL A 132 -10.18 -10.36 -4.96
C VAL A 132 -10.40 -11.64 -4.17
N GLY A 133 -10.04 -12.79 -4.76
CA GLY A 133 -10.20 -14.11 -4.12
C GLY A 133 -11.63 -14.62 -4.06
N GLY A 134 -12.52 -14.08 -4.88
CA GLY A 134 -13.93 -14.46 -4.93
C GLY A 134 -14.77 -13.93 -3.76
N PRO A 135 -16.09 -14.26 -3.74
CA PRO A 135 -17.03 -13.71 -2.76
C PRO A 135 -16.66 -14.00 -1.31
N ALA A 136 -16.19 -15.21 -1.02
CA ALA A 136 -15.84 -15.61 0.35
C ALA A 136 -14.66 -14.81 0.92
N ALA A 137 -13.59 -14.63 0.13
CA ALA A 137 -12.42 -13.85 0.53
C ALA A 137 -12.78 -12.36 0.70
N MET A 138 -13.57 -11.81 -0.22
CA MET A 138 -14.06 -10.42 -0.12
C MET A 138 -14.95 -10.23 1.10
N ALA A 139 -15.88 -11.13 1.38
CA ALA A 139 -16.71 -11.04 2.58
C ALA A 139 -15.87 -11.13 3.86
N GLY A 140 -14.83 -11.98 3.89
CA GLY A 140 -13.85 -12.02 4.99
C GLY A 140 -13.12 -10.69 5.15
N GLN A 141 -12.66 -10.11 4.04
CA GLN A 141 -11.95 -8.84 4.00
C GLN A 141 -12.82 -7.67 4.49
N LEU A 142 -14.06 -7.55 4.01
CA LEU A 142 -14.95 -6.45 4.40
C LEU A 142 -15.32 -6.54 5.89
N ARG A 143 -15.59 -7.74 6.42
CA ARG A 143 -15.79 -7.95 7.86
C ARG A 143 -14.55 -7.57 8.67
N HIS A 144 -13.36 -7.88 8.16
CA HIS A 144 -12.11 -7.50 8.81
C HIS A 144 -11.95 -5.98 8.87
N LEU A 145 -12.26 -5.24 7.80
CA LEU A 145 -12.25 -3.78 7.80
C LEU A 145 -13.19 -3.21 8.88
N LEU A 146 -14.43 -3.72 8.96
CA LEU A 146 -15.41 -3.32 9.98
C LEU A 146 -14.96 -3.65 11.41
N ALA A 147 -14.23 -4.74 11.61
CA ALA A 147 -13.69 -5.11 12.91
C ALA A 147 -12.52 -4.21 13.31
N VAL A 148 -11.62 -3.91 12.36
CA VAL A 148 -10.42 -3.11 12.59
C VAL A 148 -10.74 -1.62 12.76
N SER A 149 -11.76 -1.10 12.08
CA SER A 149 -12.23 0.29 12.26
C SER A 149 -12.76 0.60 13.66
N ARG A 150 -13.02 -0.42 14.50
CA ARG A 150 -13.41 -0.24 15.90
C ARG A 150 -12.22 0.10 16.82
N GLN A 151 -10.99 0.00 16.33
CA GLN A 151 -9.80 0.33 17.10
C GLN A 151 -9.64 1.85 17.23
N PRO A 152 -9.41 2.42 18.43
CA PRO A 152 -9.33 3.87 18.62
C PRO A 152 -8.24 4.59 17.83
N THR A 153 -7.22 3.87 17.39
CA THR A 153 -6.09 4.40 16.61
C THR A 153 -6.24 4.18 15.11
N VAL A 154 -7.36 3.61 14.65
CA VAL A 154 -7.59 3.29 13.24
C VAL A 154 -8.82 4.03 12.73
N SER A 155 -8.65 4.81 11.67
CA SER A 155 -9.71 5.44 10.89
C SER A 155 -9.73 4.82 9.50
N ILE A 156 -10.90 4.34 9.06
CA ILE A 156 -11.10 3.82 7.71
C ILE A 156 -12.25 4.61 7.09
N ARG A 157 -11.95 5.33 6.02
CA ARG A 157 -12.93 6.12 5.26
C ARG A 157 -12.94 5.72 3.80
N VAL A 158 -14.10 5.86 3.18
CA VAL A 158 -14.32 5.51 1.78
C VAL A 158 -14.52 6.78 0.97
N LEU A 159 -13.76 6.90 -0.12
CA LEU A 159 -13.98 7.89 -1.15
C LEU A 159 -15.00 7.34 -2.15
N PRO A 160 -16.22 7.88 -2.21
CA PRO A 160 -17.29 7.31 -3.02
C PRO A 160 -17.07 7.58 -4.52
N LEU A 161 -17.59 6.70 -5.37
CA LEU A 161 -17.56 6.86 -6.84
C LEU A 161 -18.16 8.20 -7.29
N ALA A 162 -19.18 8.67 -6.56
CA ALA A 162 -19.85 9.94 -6.82
C ALA A 162 -18.93 11.17 -6.67
N ALA A 163 -17.77 11.03 -6.01
CA ALA A 163 -16.78 12.12 -5.93
C ALA A 163 -16.16 12.47 -7.29
N GLY A 164 -16.25 11.57 -8.29
CA GLY A 164 -15.72 11.79 -9.63
C GLY A 164 -14.19 11.93 -9.65
N PRO A 165 -13.61 12.51 -10.71
CA PRO A 165 -12.17 12.75 -10.79
C PRO A 165 -11.68 13.64 -9.64
N HIS A 166 -10.66 13.18 -8.92
CA HIS A 166 -10.15 13.84 -7.73
C HIS A 166 -8.62 13.84 -7.70
N ALA A 167 -8.01 14.63 -6.81
CA ALA A 167 -6.55 14.83 -6.80
C ALA A 167 -5.74 13.53 -6.54
N GLY A 168 -6.35 12.55 -5.85
CA GLY A 168 -5.75 11.24 -5.61
C GLY A 168 -5.60 10.40 -6.88
N THR A 169 -6.47 10.57 -7.88
CA THR A 169 -6.37 9.86 -9.16
C THR A 169 -5.05 10.15 -9.88
N VAL A 170 -4.57 11.39 -9.81
CA VAL A 170 -3.29 11.81 -10.42
C VAL A 170 -2.10 11.43 -9.53
N ALA A 171 -2.26 11.54 -8.21
CA ALA A 171 -1.20 11.23 -7.26
C ALA A 171 -0.87 9.73 -7.20
N GLY A 172 -1.84 8.87 -7.48
CA GLY A 172 -1.77 7.42 -7.24
C GLY A 172 -1.76 7.08 -5.75
N GLY A 173 -1.52 5.81 -5.42
CA GLY A 173 -1.39 5.38 -4.02
C GLY A 173 -0.15 5.98 -3.35
N PHE A 174 -0.30 6.40 -2.09
CA PHE A 174 0.79 6.93 -1.28
C PHE A 174 0.54 6.74 0.22
N VAL A 175 1.64 6.73 0.98
CA VAL A 175 1.64 6.76 2.45
C VAL A 175 2.35 8.02 2.91
N LEU A 176 1.73 8.77 3.81
CA LEU A 176 2.32 9.93 4.47
C LEU A 176 2.64 9.56 5.93
N LEU A 177 3.93 9.45 6.21
CA LEU A 177 4.49 9.05 7.49
C LEU A 177 4.81 10.30 8.31
N GLY A 178 4.15 10.42 9.46
CA GLY A 178 4.40 11.45 10.46
C GLY A 178 5.12 10.87 11.67
N PHE A 179 6.16 11.57 12.13
CA PHE A 179 6.99 11.13 13.24
C PHE A 179 6.70 11.96 14.50
N PRO A 180 6.62 11.33 15.68
CA PRO A 180 6.46 12.09 16.91
C PRO A 180 7.69 12.97 17.17
N PRO A 181 7.55 14.08 17.91
CA PRO A 181 8.70 14.81 18.43
C PRO A 181 9.49 13.85 19.33
N GLY A 182 10.63 13.38 18.84
CA GLY A 182 11.53 12.53 19.60
C GLY A 182 12.34 13.34 20.61
N ASN A 183 13.43 12.76 21.09
CA ASN A 183 14.47 13.45 21.89
C ASN A 183 15.33 14.44 21.07
N ARG A 184 14.92 14.75 19.83
CA ARG A 184 15.66 15.61 18.91
C ARG A 184 15.22 17.07 19.08
N VAL A 185 16.16 17.97 18.81
CA VAL A 185 15.92 19.43 18.84
C VAL A 185 14.83 19.84 17.85
N GLU A 186 14.77 19.16 16.70
CA GLU A 186 13.72 19.33 15.70
C GLU A 186 13.08 17.97 15.37
N PRO A 187 11.74 17.91 15.20
CA PRO A 187 11.07 16.70 14.73
C PRO A 187 11.61 16.28 13.36
N ALA A 188 11.71 14.97 13.12
CA ALA A 188 12.04 14.48 11.79
C ALA A 188 10.97 14.94 10.78
N PRO A 189 11.36 15.33 9.56
CA PRO A 189 10.40 15.76 8.56
C PRO A 189 9.47 14.58 8.20
N PRO A 190 8.18 14.85 7.91
CA PRO A 190 7.30 13.83 7.38
C PRO A 190 7.83 13.29 6.04
N VAL A 191 7.51 12.04 5.75
CA VAL A 191 7.93 11.36 4.52
C VAL A 191 6.71 10.89 3.73
N ILE A 192 6.71 11.16 2.44
CA ILE A 192 5.80 10.53 1.48
C ILE A 192 6.50 9.30 0.93
N TYR A 193 5.85 8.16 1.06
CA TYR A 193 6.25 6.91 0.43
C TYR A 193 5.31 6.60 -0.73
N ARG A 194 5.88 6.25 -1.88
CA ARG A 194 5.15 5.69 -3.03
C ARG A 194 5.84 4.46 -3.55
N GLU A 195 5.12 3.35 -3.53
CA GLU A 195 5.59 2.10 -4.11
C GLU A 195 5.42 2.11 -5.62
N ALA A 196 6.39 1.53 -6.32
CA ALA A 196 6.37 1.22 -7.73
C ALA A 196 6.77 -0.25 -7.93
N LEU A 197 6.53 -0.80 -9.12
CA LEU A 197 6.77 -2.21 -9.40
C LEU A 197 8.18 -2.71 -9.00
N THR A 198 9.20 -1.89 -9.24
CA THR A 198 10.61 -2.26 -9.05
C THR A 198 11.36 -1.36 -8.06
N GLY A 199 10.64 -0.58 -7.25
CA GLY A 199 11.27 0.36 -6.33
C GLY A 199 10.26 1.24 -5.60
N ALA A 200 10.75 2.30 -4.97
CA ALA A 200 9.90 3.24 -4.27
C ALA A 200 10.47 4.66 -4.29
N LEU A 201 9.58 5.65 -4.12
CA LEU A 201 9.93 7.05 -3.90
C LEU A 201 9.76 7.38 -2.42
N TYR A 202 10.75 8.09 -1.87
CA TYR A 202 10.72 8.69 -0.54
C TYR A 202 10.90 10.20 -0.69
N LEU A 203 9.83 10.95 -0.48
CA LEU A 203 9.81 12.40 -0.66
C LEU A 203 9.68 13.07 0.70
N ASP A 204 10.57 14.00 1.00
CA ASP A 204 10.56 14.69 2.29
C ASP A 204 10.85 16.20 2.14
N ARG A 205 11.06 16.70 0.92
CA ARG A 205 11.32 18.13 0.72
C ARG A 205 10.03 18.90 1.06
N PRO A 206 10.12 20.08 1.73
CA PRO A 206 8.93 20.81 2.16
C PRO A 206 7.89 21.02 1.06
N GLY A 207 8.32 21.37 -0.16
CA GLY A 207 7.41 21.55 -1.30
C GLY A 207 6.76 20.25 -1.80
N GLU A 208 7.45 19.11 -1.71
CA GLU A 208 6.87 17.80 -2.08
C GLU A 208 5.82 17.39 -1.04
N VAL A 209 6.18 17.45 0.24
CA VAL A 209 5.27 17.14 1.34
C VAL A 209 4.03 18.03 1.27
N ALA A 210 4.21 19.35 1.10
CA ALA A 210 3.09 20.29 1.00
C ALA A 210 2.16 20.01 -0.19
N ALA A 211 2.66 19.44 -1.29
CA ALA A 211 1.80 19.01 -2.40
C ALA A 211 0.94 17.81 -2.00
N TYR A 212 1.51 16.80 -1.35
CA TYR A 212 0.77 15.62 -0.88
C TYR A 212 -0.18 15.92 0.29
N GLU A 213 0.16 16.87 1.17
CA GLU A 213 -0.75 17.35 2.21
C GLU A 213 -1.99 18.01 1.61
N ARG A 214 -1.85 18.81 0.54
CA ARG A 214 -3.00 19.39 -0.18
C ARG A 214 -3.87 18.31 -0.82
N ILE A 215 -3.26 17.28 -1.40
CA ILE A 215 -3.99 16.12 -1.93
C ILE A 215 -4.74 15.41 -0.80
N TRP A 216 -4.07 15.15 0.33
CA TRP A 216 -4.71 14.52 1.49
C TRP A 216 -5.90 15.33 1.99
N ALA A 217 -5.76 16.66 2.14
CA ALA A 217 -6.87 17.53 2.55
C ALA A 217 -8.05 17.49 1.56
N SER A 218 -7.76 17.39 0.26
CA SER A 218 -8.81 17.22 -0.76
C SER A 218 -9.50 15.86 -0.65
N LEU A 219 -8.77 14.78 -0.39
CA LEU A 219 -9.34 13.45 -0.15
C LEU A 219 -10.19 13.44 1.12
N ASP A 220 -9.70 14.08 2.19
CA ASP A 220 -10.35 14.22 3.48
C ASP A 220 -11.73 14.90 3.37
N ALA A 221 -11.83 15.93 2.53
CA ALA A 221 -13.06 16.68 2.29
C ALA A 221 -14.10 15.93 1.43
N LEU A 222 -13.65 14.98 0.60
CA LEU A 222 -14.51 14.22 -0.32
C LEU A 222 -14.88 12.84 0.22
N ALA A 223 -14.07 12.28 1.11
CA ALA A 223 -14.32 10.98 1.70
C ALA A 223 -15.54 11.03 2.64
N LEU A 224 -16.30 9.95 2.65
CA LEU A 224 -17.34 9.71 3.64
C LEU A 224 -16.73 9.72 5.06
N ASP A 225 -17.51 10.13 6.05
CA ASP A 225 -17.11 9.96 7.44
C ASP A 225 -16.99 8.47 7.82
N GLU A 226 -16.41 8.16 8.98
CA GLU A 226 -16.17 6.77 9.41
C GLU A 226 -17.47 5.95 9.53
N ALA A 227 -18.57 6.58 9.97
CA ALA A 227 -19.85 5.90 10.16
C ALA A 227 -20.55 5.64 8.82
N GLN A 228 -20.53 6.62 7.91
CA GLN A 228 -21.00 6.50 6.53
C GLN A 228 -20.20 5.43 5.78
N SER A 229 -18.87 5.42 5.96
CA SER A 229 -17.97 4.43 5.39
C SER A 229 -18.28 3.01 5.89
N ALA A 230 -18.48 2.85 7.19
CA ALA A 230 -18.85 1.55 7.77
C ALA A 230 -20.21 1.06 7.25
N ARG A 231 -21.18 1.95 7.05
CA ARG A 231 -22.48 1.60 6.45
C ARG A 231 -22.31 1.14 4.99
N LEU A 232 -21.56 1.88 4.18
CA LEU A 232 -21.28 1.50 2.80
C LEU A 232 -20.57 0.14 2.71
N ILE A 233 -19.55 -0.10 3.55
CA ILE A 233 -18.87 -1.40 3.62
C ILE A 233 -19.85 -2.53 4.01
N THR A 234 -20.80 -2.25 4.90
CA THR A 234 -21.82 -3.22 5.30
C THR A 234 -22.77 -3.54 4.15
N THR A 235 -23.25 -2.55 3.42
CA THR A 235 -24.10 -2.74 2.23
C THR A 235 -23.38 -3.59 1.17
N ILE A 236 -22.12 -3.28 0.86
CA ILE A 236 -21.35 -4.07 -0.12
C ILE A 236 -21.15 -5.51 0.38
N LEU A 237 -20.93 -5.71 1.68
CA LEU A 237 -20.81 -7.05 2.27
C LEU A 237 -22.11 -7.85 2.13
N GLU A 238 -23.26 -7.22 2.33
CA GLU A 238 -24.57 -7.85 2.11
C GLU A 238 -24.75 -8.26 0.66
N ASP A 239 -24.40 -7.40 -0.31
CA ASP A 239 -24.48 -7.72 -1.74
C ASP A 239 -23.59 -8.91 -2.13
N VAL A 240 -22.36 -8.96 -1.59
CA VAL A 240 -21.44 -10.10 -1.79
C VAL A 240 -22.03 -11.41 -1.25
N HIS A 241 -22.83 -11.35 -0.18
CA HIS A 241 -23.53 -12.53 0.36
C HIS A 241 -24.67 -13.00 -0.53
N HIS A 242 -25.45 -12.09 -1.08
CA HIS A 242 -26.56 -12.44 -1.97
C HIS A 242 -26.02 -13.02 -3.30
N GLY A 243 -24.98 -12.41 -3.89
CA GLY A 243 -24.37 -12.91 -5.13
C GLY A 243 -23.67 -14.27 -5.01
N ALA A 244 -23.26 -14.68 -3.80
CA ALA A 244 -22.70 -16.02 -3.55
C ALA A 244 -23.78 -17.12 -3.46
N GLY A 245 -25.04 -16.76 -3.23
CA GLY A 245 -26.17 -17.69 -3.17
C GLY A 245 -26.80 -18.02 -4.52
N GLU A 246 -26.49 -17.25 -5.57
CA GLU A 246 -27.13 -17.35 -6.90
C GLU A 246 -26.21 -17.93 -8.00
N GLY A 247 -25.01 -18.42 -7.66
CA GLY A 247 -23.95 -18.68 -8.64
C GLY A 247 -23.27 -20.04 -8.57
N GLU A 248 -23.98 -21.13 -8.87
CA GLU A 248 -23.36 -22.25 -9.60
C GLU A 248 -24.01 -22.31 -10.99
N PRO A 249 -23.43 -21.64 -12.01
CA PRO A 249 -23.93 -21.78 -13.36
C PRO A 249 -23.46 -23.14 -13.92
N GLU A 250 -24.42 -23.94 -14.40
CA GLU A 250 -24.16 -25.08 -15.29
C GLU A 250 -23.19 -24.67 -16.41
N PRO A 251 -22.22 -25.53 -16.79
CA PRO A 251 -21.27 -25.22 -17.85
C PRO A 251 -21.97 -25.24 -19.22
N THR A 252 -22.67 -24.15 -19.55
CA THR A 252 -23.22 -23.97 -20.88
C THR A 252 -22.10 -23.53 -21.80
N GLY A 253 -21.55 -24.50 -22.53
CA GLY A 253 -20.49 -24.30 -23.52
C GLY A 253 -20.86 -23.22 -24.52
N THR A 254 -20.31 -22.01 -24.34
CA THR A 254 -20.39 -20.94 -25.33
C THR A 254 -19.09 -20.94 -26.10
N ARG A 255 -19.16 -21.45 -27.34
CA ARG A 255 -18.10 -21.28 -28.35
C ARG A 255 -17.85 -19.78 -28.56
N ILE A 256 -16.63 -19.34 -28.29
CA ILE A 256 -16.14 -18.03 -28.75
C ILE A 256 -16.02 -18.10 -30.28
N PRO A 257 -16.66 -17.22 -31.06
CA PRO A 257 -16.42 -17.14 -32.50
C PRO A 257 -15.00 -16.63 -32.74
N SER A 258 -14.24 -17.40 -33.52
CA SER A 258 -12.90 -17.05 -33.99
C SER A 258 -12.98 -15.79 -34.84
N HIS A 259 -12.63 -14.63 -34.27
CA HIS A 259 -12.31 -13.46 -35.07
C HIS A 259 -10.91 -13.65 -35.66
N ALA A 260 -10.88 -13.77 -36.98
CA ALA A 260 -9.67 -13.83 -37.79
C ALA A 260 -8.79 -12.61 -37.54
N LEU A 261 -7.51 -12.85 -37.22
CA LEU A 261 -6.44 -11.86 -37.28
C LEU A 261 -6.34 -11.35 -38.74
N PRO A 262 -6.20 -10.03 -38.98
CA PRO A 262 -5.87 -9.54 -40.31
C PRO A 262 -4.50 -10.08 -40.72
N SER A 263 -4.45 -10.60 -41.95
CA SER A 263 -3.29 -11.19 -42.60
C SER A 263 -2.13 -10.21 -42.72
N ARG A 264 -0.93 -10.80 -42.70
CA ARG A 264 0.38 -10.17 -42.90
C ARG A 264 0.38 -9.14 -44.03
N VAL A 265 1.00 -8.00 -43.75
CA VAL A 265 1.43 -7.02 -44.75
C VAL A 265 2.48 -7.68 -45.64
N ASP A 266 2.17 -7.83 -46.92
CA ASP A 266 3.11 -8.24 -47.95
C ASP A 266 4.13 -7.11 -48.18
N SER A 267 5.39 -7.39 -47.90
CA SER A 267 6.52 -6.53 -48.27
C SER A 267 6.90 -6.86 -49.71
N THR A 268 6.42 -6.07 -50.66
CA THR A 268 7.03 -5.95 -51.99
C THR A 268 7.21 -4.48 -52.32
N ALA A 269 8.44 -3.99 -52.09
CA ALA A 269 8.90 -2.76 -52.71
C ALA A 269 9.37 -3.08 -54.14
N PRO A 270 8.93 -2.35 -55.18
CA PRO A 270 9.60 -2.37 -56.47
C PRO A 270 10.71 -1.32 -56.47
N ASN A 271 11.91 -1.74 -56.87
CA ASN A 271 12.99 -0.84 -57.26
C ASN A 271 12.60 -0.14 -58.57
N PRO A 272 12.89 1.15 -58.73
CA PRO A 272 14.06 1.52 -59.54
C PRO A 272 14.96 2.59 -58.92
#